data_AF-A0A6P1Y414-F1
#
_entry.id   AF-A0A6P1Y414-F1
#
_cell.length_a   1.000
_cell.length_b   1.000
_cell.length_c   1.000
_cell.angle_alpha   90.00
_cell.angle_beta   90.00
_cell.angle_gamma   90.00
#
_symmetry.space_group_name_H-M   'P 1'
#
loop_
_entity.id
_entity.type
_entity.pdbx_description
1 polymer ?
#
loop_
_entity_poly.entity_id
_entity_poly.type
_entity_poly.pdbx_seq_one_letter_code
_entity_poly.pdbx_strand_id
1 'polypeptide(L)'
;MRNKIIDLHNALFAELEALQDEDSFKDENGNIDNTKVEIAIKRADAVNSIAGRITELTRLQLDAVRVADNMGMSIQLPETLGAKEIDWRKK
;
A
#
# COMPACT_ATOMS: atom_id res chain seq x y z
N MET A 1 1.59 3.27 17.37
CA MET A 1 2.00 2.55 16.14
C MET A 1 0.74 2.16 15.37
N ARG A 2 0.23 3.04 14.52
CA ARG A 2 -0.71 2.69 13.46
C ARG A 2 0.13 2.66 12.19
N ASN A 3 0.19 1.52 11.50
CA ASN A 3 0.96 1.37 10.26
C ASN A 3 0.55 2.48 9.30
N LYS A 4 1.50 3.34 8.90
CA LYS A 4 1.23 4.40 7.93
C LYS A 4 1.00 3.75 6.57
N ILE A 5 0.29 4.44 5.69
CA ILE A 5 0.11 3.99 4.30
C ILE A 5 1.48 3.76 3.63
N ILE A 6 2.48 4.58 3.98
CA ILE A 6 3.88 4.41 3.56
C ILE A 6 4.47 3.06 3.99
N ASP A 7 4.21 2.61 5.22
CA ASP A 7 4.76 1.35 5.72
C ASP A 7 4.15 0.16 4.98
N LEU A 8 2.86 0.26 4.65
CA LEU A 8 2.16 -0.73 3.82
C LEU A 8 2.69 -0.73 2.37
N HIS A 9 2.91 0.43 1.76
CA HIS A 9 3.53 0.50 0.43
C HIS A 9 4.92 -0.13 0.43
N ASN A 10 5.75 0.16 1.43
CA ASN A 10 7.09 -0.44 1.54
C ASN A 10 7.02 -1.97 1.67
N ALA A 11 6.08 -2.49 2.45
CA ALA A 11 5.88 -3.94 2.57
C ALA A 11 5.42 -4.58 1.24
N LEU A 12 4.53 -3.91 0.50
CA LEU A 12 4.08 -4.38 -0.83
C LEU A 12 5.23 -4.37 -1.85
N PHE A 13 6.10 -3.35 -1.80
CA PHE A 13 7.29 -3.30 -2.67
C PHE A 13 8.30 -4.39 -2.34
N ALA A 14 8.56 -4.65 -1.05
CA ALA A 14 9.43 -5.75 -0.63
C ALA A 14 8.91 -7.12 -1.10
N GLU A 15 7.58 -7.30 -1.06
CA GLU A 15 6.95 -8.53 -1.54
C GLU A 15 7.01 -8.65 -3.08
N LEU A 16 6.87 -7.53 -3.81
CA LEU A 16 7.09 -7.48 -5.26
C LEU A 16 8.54 -7.82 -5.64
N GLU A 17 9.52 -7.31 -4.88
CA GLU A 17 10.93 -7.66 -5.07
C GLU A 17 11.17 -9.16 -4.82
N ALA A 18 10.58 -9.72 -3.78
CA ALA A 18 10.65 -11.16 -3.50
C ALA A 18 9.99 -12.01 -4.60
N LEU A 19 8.92 -11.51 -5.23
CA LEU A 19 8.29 -12.16 -6.38
C LEU A 19 9.10 -12.04 -7.68
N GLN A 20 10.00 -11.06 -7.79
CA GLN A 20 10.89 -10.93 -8.96
C GLN A 20 12.14 -11.80 -8.85
N ASP A 21 12.45 -12.31 -7.66
CA ASP A 21 13.61 -13.16 -7.44
C ASP A 21 13.42 -14.54 -8.10
N GLU A 22 14.10 -14.76 -9.22
CA GLU A 22 14.06 -16.01 -9.99
C GLU A 22 14.46 -17.25 -9.16
N ASP A 23 15.28 -17.08 -8.11
CA ASP A 23 15.70 -18.19 -7.26
C ASP A 23 14.61 -18.61 -6.26
N SER A 24 13.61 -17.75 -6.01
CA SER A 24 12.45 -18.09 -5.18
C SER A 24 11.55 -19.18 -5.78
N PHE A 25 11.69 -19.45 -7.08
CA PHE A 25 10.88 -20.42 -7.82
C PHE A 25 11.58 -21.75 -8.07
N LYS A 26 12.85 -21.88 -7.69
CA LYS A 26 13.65 -23.08 -7.95
C LYS A 26 13.62 -24.05 -6.77
N ASP A 27 13.70 -25.35 -7.05
CA ASP A 27 13.93 -26.41 -6.07
C ASP A 27 15.42 -26.50 -5.69
N GLU A 28 15.78 -27.39 -4.76
CA GLU A 28 17.16 -27.61 -4.31
C GLU A 28 18.11 -28.05 -5.44
N ASN A 29 17.57 -28.49 -6.56
CA ASN A 29 18.30 -28.95 -7.74
C ASN A 29 18.31 -27.91 -8.87
N GLY A 30 17.76 -26.70 -8.65
CA GLY A 30 17.72 -25.62 -9.62
C GLY A 30 16.60 -25.71 -10.67
N ASN A 31 15.68 -26.67 -10.56
CA ASN A 31 14.52 -26.78 -11.45
C ASN A 31 13.35 -25.94 -10.95
N ILE A 32 12.47 -25.52 -11.83
CA ILE A 32 11.27 -24.77 -11.44
C ILE A 32 10.34 -25.66 -10.61
N ASP A 33 10.05 -25.25 -9.38
CA ASP A 33 9.07 -25.88 -8.50
C ASP A 33 7.70 -25.23 -8.71
N ASN A 34 6.81 -25.94 -9.41
CA ASN A 34 5.45 -25.49 -9.68
C ASN A 34 4.66 -25.17 -8.40
N THR A 35 4.97 -25.80 -7.26
CA THR A 35 4.31 -25.51 -5.97
C THR A 35 4.69 -24.13 -5.46
N LYS A 36 5.98 -23.79 -5.53
CA LYS A 36 6.48 -22.46 -5.15
C LYS A 36 5.94 -21.37 -6.08
N VAL A 37 5.89 -21.65 -7.37
CA VAL A 37 5.27 -20.76 -8.37
C VAL A 37 3.80 -20.51 -8.02
N GLU A 38 3.03 -21.54 -7.72
CA GLU A 38 1.61 -21.39 -7.41
C GLU A 38 1.38 -20.61 -6.10
N ILE A 39 2.24 -20.81 -5.10
CA ILE A 39 2.23 -20.02 -3.85
C ILE A 39 2.56 -18.55 -4.14
N ALA A 40 3.57 -18.29 -4.97
CA ALA A 40 3.95 -16.94 -5.35
C ALA A 40 2.85 -16.22 -6.13
N ILE A 41 2.15 -16.90 -7.04
CA ILE A 41 0.97 -16.36 -7.73
C ILE A 41 -0.13 -15.98 -6.73
N LYS A 42 -0.47 -16.87 -5.79
CA LYS A 42 -1.47 -16.59 -4.74
C LYS A 42 -1.05 -15.40 -3.85
N ARG A 43 0.24 -15.27 -3.55
CA ARG A 43 0.77 -14.12 -2.81
C ARG A 43 0.66 -12.84 -3.63
N ALA A 44 1.01 -12.86 -4.92
CA ALA A 44 0.86 -11.73 -5.83
C ALA A 44 -0.60 -11.25 -5.93
N ASP A 45 -1.56 -12.18 -6.04
CA ASP A 45 -2.98 -11.85 -6.06
C ASP A 45 -3.44 -11.20 -4.75
N ALA A 46 -2.99 -11.72 -3.61
CA ALA A 46 -3.29 -11.14 -2.30
C ALA A 46 -2.70 -9.73 -2.16
N VAL A 47 -1.45 -9.53 -2.57
CA VAL A 47 -0.75 -8.22 -2.61
C VAL A 47 -1.54 -7.23 -3.46
N ASN A 48 -1.94 -7.63 -4.68
CA ASN A 48 -2.70 -6.78 -5.58
C ASN A 48 -4.07 -6.39 -5.00
N SER A 49 -4.79 -7.35 -4.39
CA SER A 49 -6.06 -7.10 -3.73
C SER A 49 -5.93 -6.10 -2.56
N ILE A 50 -4.87 -6.25 -1.76
CA ILE A 50 -4.59 -5.34 -0.63
C ILE A 50 -4.23 -3.95 -1.14
N ALA A 51 -3.39 -3.83 -2.17
CA ALA A 51 -3.01 -2.57 -2.79
C ALA A 51 -4.24 -1.80 -3.33
N GLY A 52 -5.16 -2.51 -3.99
CA GLY A 52 -6.43 -1.95 -4.45
C GLY A 52 -7.25 -1.37 -3.29
N ARG A 53 -7.43 -2.12 -2.20
CA ARG A 53 -8.17 -1.66 -1.02
C ARG A 53 -7.52 -0.46 -0.33
N ILE A 54 -6.19 -0.41 -0.26
CA ILE A 54 -5.45 0.74 0.29
C ILE A 54 -5.73 1.99 -0.54
N THR A 55 -5.73 1.85 -1.87
CA THR A 55 -5.99 2.97 -2.79
C THR A 55 -7.41 3.51 -2.62
N GLU A 56 -8.41 2.62 -2.50
CA GLU A 56 -9.80 3.00 -2.24
C GLU A 56 -9.97 3.71 -0.89
N LEU A 57 -9.37 3.17 0.18
CA LEU A 57 -9.38 3.80 1.50
C LEU A 57 -8.74 5.19 1.49
N THR A 58 -7.60 5.33 0.80
CA THR A 58 -6.90 6.61 0.65
C THR A 58 -7.77 7.64 -0.07
N ARG A 59 -8.46 7.20 -1.13
CA ARG A 59 -9.40 8.05 -1.88
C ARG A 59 -10.58 8.48 -1.01
N LEU A 60 -11.17 7.55 -0.24
CA LEU A 60 -12.25 7.85 0.70
C LEU A 60 -11.82 8.88 1.76
N GLN A 61 -10.61 8.75 2.30
CA GLN A 61 -10.04 9.71 3.26
C GLN A 61 -9.89 11.10 2.64
N LEU A 62 -9.40 11.18 1.40
CA LEU A 62 -9.27 12.44 0.67
C LEU A 62 -10.63 13.08 0.36
N ASP A 63 -11.62 12.27 -0.02
CA ASP A 63 -12.97 12.76 -0.30
C ASP A 63 -13.65 13.26 0.98
N ALA A 64 -13.47 12.58 2.11
CA ALA A 64 -13.94 13.06 3.41
C ALA A 64 -13.31 14.42 3.79
N VAL A 65 -12.01 14.58 3.55
CA VAL A 65 -11.29 15.85 3.76
C VAL A 65 -11.86 16.95 2.85
N ARG A 66 -12.07 16.67 1.55
CA ARG A 66 -12.68 17.64 0.62
C ARG A 66 -14.08 18.07 1.03
N VAL A 67 -14.91 17.13 1.50
CA VAL A 67 -16.25 17.43 1.99
C VAL A 67 -16.18 18.33 3.23
N ALA A 68 -15.28 18.04 4.17
CA ALA A 68 -15.10 18.88 5.35
C ALA A 68 -14.65 20.31 4.99
N ASP A 69 -13.73 20.45 4.03
CA ASP A 69 -13.28 21.75 3.50
C ASP A 69 -14.45 22.55 2.91
N ASN A 70 -15.24 21.91 2.05
CA ASN A 70 -16.40 22.53 1.38
C ASN A 70 -17.48 22.98 2.38
N MET A 71 -17.58 22.33 3.54
CA MET A 71 -18.53 22.68 4.60
C MET A 71 -17.96 23.73 5.57
N GLY A 72 -16.72 24.21 5.36
CA GLY A 72 -16.05 25.16 6.24
C GLY A 72 -15.68 24.58 7.60
N MET A 73 -15.60 23.25 7.72
CA MET A 73 -15.18 22.58 8.95
C MET A 73 -13.66 22.57 9.07
N SER A 74 -13.16 22.66 10.30
CA SER A 74 -11.72 22.51 10.56
C SER A 74 -11.28 21.09 10.19
N ILE A 75 -10.28 20.98 9.31
CA ILE A 75 -9.79 19.71 8.79
C ILE A 75 -8.59 19.29 9.61
N GLN A 76 -8.69 18.16 10.30
CA GLN A 76 -7.50 17.42 10.73
C GLN A 76 -7.20 16.34 9.69
N LEU A 77 -6.06 16.47 9.02
CA LEU A 77 -5.62 15.45 8.07
C LEU A 77 -5.41 14.13 8.80
N PRO A 78 -5.98 13.01 8.30
CA PRO A 78 -5.72 11.70 8.87
C PRO A 78 -4.22 11.40 8.92
N GLU A 79 -3.69 11.05 10.10
CA GLU A 79 -2.27 10.70 10.29
C GLU A 79 -1.80 9.57 9.34
N THR A 80 -2.73 8.72 8.91
CA THR A 80 -2.50 7.62 7.96
C THR A 80 -1.99 8.09 6.60
N LEU A 81 -2.37 9.30 6.18
CA LEU A 81 -1.93 9.89 4.91
C LEU A 81 -0.47 10.38 4.96
N GLY A 82 0.11 10.53 6.16
CA GLY A 82 1.46 11.10 6.32
C GLY A 82 1.60 12.54 5.82
N ALA A 83 0.50 13.20 5.47
CA ALA A 83 0.49 14.56 4.98
C ALA A 83 0.73 15.52 6.16
N LYS A 84 1.70 16.44 6.00
CA LYS A 84 1.86 17.56 6.92
C LYS A 84 0.85 18.64 6.55
N GLU A 85 0.18 19.19 7.56
CA GLU A 85 -0.68 20.36 7.40
C GLU A 85 0.15 21.50 6.80
N ILE A 86 -0.24 21.98 5.62
CA ILE A 86 0.38 23.15 4.98
C ILE A 86 -0.45 24.35 5.37
N ASP A 87 0.08 25.18 6.27
CA ASP A 87 -0.54 26.46 6.63
C ASP A 87 -0.29 27.49 5.52
N TRP A 88 -1.21 27.55 4.56
CA TRP A 88 -1.13 28.46 3.40
C TRP A 88 -1.19 29.94 3.79
N ARG A 89 -1.55 30.28 5.05
CA ARG A 89 -1.60 31.66 5.55
C ARG A 89 -0.26 32.16 6.11
N LYS A 90 0.77 31.31 6.18
CA LYS A 90 2.12 31.66 6.66
C LYS A 90 3.14 31.91 5.54
N LYS A 91 2.69 32.27 4.33
CA LYS A 91 3.57 32.67 3.23
C LYS A 91 3.73 34.18 3.15
#